data_AF-A0A948XQK3-F1
#
_entry.id   AF-A0A948XQK3-F1
#
_cell.length_a   1.000
_cell.length_b   1.000
_cell.length_c   1.000
_cell.angle_alpha   90.00
_cell.angle_beta   90.00
_cell.angle_gamma   90.00
#
_symmetry.space_group_name_H-M   'P 1'
#
loop_
_entity.id
_entity.type
_entity.pdbx_description
1 polymer ?
#
loop_
_entity_poly.entity_id
_entity_poly.type
_entity_poly.pdbx_seq_one_letter_code
_entity_poly.pdbx_strand_id
1 'polypeptide(L)'
;MFQENEVINLILALISILMFAFIFKKMGIPRLRLLYIGFIFILCGYLFTVIEGVIWLEFFNLLEHLCYALSGISFAAGCLSIIRHSTSEQAKNYV
;
A
#
# COMPACT_ATOMS: atom_id res chain seq x y z
N MET A 1 -19.76 -5.40 -7.05
CA MET A 1 -20.02 -6.55 -6.16
C MET A 1 -21.17 -6.17 -5.22
N PHE A 2 -21.42 -6.81 -4.07
CA PHE A 2 -22.37 -6.23 -3.10
C PHE A 2 -21.80 -4.91 -2.58
N GLN A 3 -22.46 -3.81 -2.91
CA GLN A 3 -22.01 -2.44 -2.64
C GLN A 3 -21.80 -2.16 -1.13
N GLU A 4 -22.53 -2.87 -0.27
CA GLU A 4 -22.36 -2.81 1.19
C GLU A 4 -20.98 -3.30 1.65
N ASN A 5 -20.42 -4.33 1.01
CA ASN A 5 -19.10 -4.86 1.35
C ASN A 5 -17.97 -3.93 0.92
N GLU A 6 -18.16 -3.15 -0.14
CA GLU A 6 -17.15 -2.21 -0.65
C GLU A 6 -16.95 -1.04 0.34
N VAL A 7 -18.04 -0.53 0.91
CA VAL A 7 -17.97 0.52 1.94
C VAL A 7 -17.30 0.03 3.22
N ILE A 8 -17.61 -1.20 3.66
CA ILE A 8 -16.99 -1.81 4.84
C ILE A 8 -15.48 -2.00 4.60
N ASN A 9 -15.09 -2.50 3.43
CA ASN A 9 -13.68 -2.64 3.05
C ASN A 9 -12.95 -1.30 3.01
N LEU A 10 -13.58 -0.23 2.51
CA LEU A 10 -13.00 1.11 2.53
C LEU A 10 -12.76 1.63 3.96
N ILE A 11 -13.74 1.44 4.86
CA ILE A 11 -13.59 1.83 6.27
C ILE A 11 -12.45 1.05 6.94
N LEU A 12 -12.39 -0.27 6.72
CA LEU A 12 -11.32 -1.11 7.24
C LEU A 12 -9.95 -0.70 6.69
N ALA A 13 -9.88 -0.36 5.40
CA ALA A 13 -8.65 0.12 4.76
C ALA A 13 -8.19 1.46 5.36
N LEU A 14 -9.11 2.40 5.58
CA LEU A 14 -8.86 3.68 6.26
C LEU A 14 -8.28 3.48 7.66
N ILE A 15 -8.92 2.64 8.48
CA ILE A 15 -8.46 2.33 9.84
C ILE A 15 -7.08 1.69 9.81
N SER A 16 -6.88 0.71 8.91
CA SER A 16 -5.61 0.03 8.73
C SER A 16 -4.49 1.00 8.38
N ILE A 17 -4.73 1.95 7.47
CA ILE A 17 -3.72 2.93 7.06
C ILE A 17 -3.38 3.90 8.19
N LEU A 18 -4.35 4.31 9.01
CA LEU A 18 -4.15 5.14 10.19
C LEU A 18 -3.27 4.42 11.21
N MET A 19 -3.56 3.13 11.46
CA MET A 19 -2.76 2.28 12.33
C MET A 19 -1.33 2.14 11.81
N PHE A 20 -1.16 1.85 10.51
CA PHE A 20 0.15 1.76 9.88
C PHE A 20 0.89 3.10 9.94
N ALA A 21 0.25 4.22 9.61
CA ALA A 21 0.87 5.54 9.67
C ALA A 21 1.38 5.88 11.08
N PHE A 22 0.61 5.52 12.12
CA PHE A 22 1.03 5.69 13.52
C PHE A 22 2.25 4.81 13.86
N ILE A 23 2.23 3.53 13.49
CA ILE A 23 3.33 2.58 13.72
C ILE A 23 4.60 3.04 12.99
N PHE A 24 4.49 3.42 11.71
CA PHE A 24 5.61 3.87 10.90
C PHE A 24 6.20 5.19 11.39
N LYS A 25 5.36 6.15 11.82
CA LYS A 25 5.82 7.39 12.45
C LYS A 25 6.60 7.10 13.72
N LYS A 26 6.14 6.13 14.53
CA LYS A 26 6.81 5.72 15.77
C LYS A 26 8.13 4.99 15.51
N MET A 27 8.23 4.22 14.42
CA MET A 27 9.44 3.50 14.05
C MET A 27 10.53 4.41 13.48
N GLY A 28 10.19 5.58 12.91
CA GLY A 28 11.18 6.58 12.49
C GLY A 28 12.15 6.13 11.40
N ILE A 29 11.84 5.04 10.67
CA ILE A 29 12.74 4.46 9.66
C ILE A 29 12.43 5.12 8.30
N PRO A 30 13.27 6.03 7.79
CA PRO A 30 13.04 6.71 6.51
C PRO A 30 13.00 5.75 5.29
N ARG A 31 13.49 4.51 5.45
CA ARG A 31 13.49 3.48 4.39
C ARG A 31 12.12 2.86 4.12
N LEU A 32 11.12 3.07 4.98
CA LEU A 32 9.77 2.50 4.80
C LEU A 32 8.88 3.35 3.88
N ARG A 33 9.41 4.43 3.29
CA ARG A 33 8.68 5.31 2.35
C ARG A 33 8.06 4.57 1.17
N LEU A 34 8.76 3.59 0.60
CA LEU A 34 8.23 2.80 -0.52
C LEU A 34 7.05 1.91 -0.10
N LEU A 35 7.09 1.34 1.11
CA LEU A 35 5.95 0.60 1.65
C LEU A 35 4.77 1.53 1.90
N TYR A 36 5.01 2.73 2.42
CA TYR A 36 3.95 3.73 2.64
C TYR A 36 3.25 4.13 1.33
N ILE A 37 4.02 4.32 0.25
CA ILE A 37 3.46 4.58 -1.09
C ILE A 37 2.59 3.39 -1.55
N GLY A 38 3.04 2.16 -1.32
CA GLY A 38 2.25 0.96 -1.63
C GLY A 38 0.91 0.90 -0.87
N PHE A 39 0.89 1.31 0.40
CA PHE A 39 -0.34 1.42 1.18
C PHE A 39 -1.28 2.50 0.64
N ILE A 40 -0.76 3.66 0.24
CA ILE A 40 -1.57 4.73 -0.37
C ILE A 40 -2.24 4.21 -1.65
N PHE A 41 -1.51 3.47 -2.50
CA PHE A 41 -2.10 2.89 -3.70
C PHE A 41 -3.23 1.91 -3.39
N ILE A 42 -3.12 1.10 -2.34
CA ILE A 42 -4.24 0.22 -1.91
C ILE A 42 -5.46 1.05 -1.53
N LEU A 43 -5.29 2.15 -0.79
CA LEU A 43 -6.40 3.04 -0.44
C LEU A 43 -7.07 3.64 -1.67
N CYS A 44 -6.27 4.08 -2.65
CA CYS A 44 -6.79 4.56 -3.93
C CYS A 44 -7.59 3.46 -4.66
N GLY A 45 -7.11 2.21 -4.66
CA GLY A 45 -7.86 1.07 -5.20
C GLY A 45 -9.21 0.85 -4.50
N TYR A 46 -9.25 0.93 -3.17
CA TYR A 46 -10.50 0.85 -2.42
C TYR A 46 -11.45 2.04 -2.65
N LEU A 47 -10.92 3.23 -2.94
CA LEU A 47 -11.76 4.35 -3.35
C LEU A 47 -12.37 4.10 -4.73
N PHE A 48 -11.58 3.54 -5.66
CA PHE A 48 -12.07 3.23 -6.99
C PHE A 48 -13.10 2.12 -7.02
N THR A 49 -13.02 1.09 -6.16
CA THR A 49 -14.11 0.09 -6.03
C THR A 49 -15.41 0.70 -5.55
N VAL A 50 -15.36 1.56 -4.53
CA VAL A 50 -16.57 2.21 -4.03
C VAL A 50 -17.18 3.13 -5.10
N ILE A 51 -16.36 3.82 -5.90
CA ILE A 51 -16.84 4.65 -7.01
C ILE A 51 -17.36 3.79 -8.17
N GLU A 52 -16.71 2.66 -8.47
CA GLU A 52 -17.13 1.68 -9.48
C GLU A 52 -18.57 1.22 -9.22
N GLY A 53 -18.89 0.92 -7.95
CA GLY A 53 -20.23 0.53 -7.53
C GLY A 53 -21.31 1.59 -7.80
N VAL A 54 -20.93 2.86 -8.00
CA VAL A 54 -21.87 3.97 -8.23
C VAL A 54 -21.83 4.48 -9.68
N ILE A 55 -20.66 4.52 -10.32
CA ILE A 55 -20.44 5.21 -11.60
C ILE A 55 -19.41 4.43 -12.46
N TRP A 56 -19.79 4.17 -13.72
CA TRP A 56 -18.89 3.78 -14.83
C TRP A 56 -17.93 2.62 -14.54
N LEU A 57 -18.51 1.43 -14.34
CA LEU A 57 -17.84 0.23 -13.82
C LEU A 57 -16.49 -0.11 -14.49
N GLU A 58 -16.43 -0.17 -15.82
CA GLU A 58 -15.23 -0.65 -16.50
C GLU A 58 -14.00 0.26 -16.29
N PHE A 59 -14.21 1.58 -16.22
CA PHE A 59 -13.12 2.53 -16.07
C PHE A 59 -12.53 2.48 -14.65
N PHE A 60 -13.40 2.44 -13.64
CA PHE A 60 -12.96 2.40 -12.24
C PHE A 60 -12.37 1.04 -11.84
N ASN A 61 -12.87 -0.05 -12.41
CA ASN A 61 -12.28 -1.38 -12.26
C ASN A 61 -10.83 -1.42 -12.82
N LEU A 62 -10.59 -0.80 -13.98
CA LEU A 62 -9.22 -0.69 -14.52
C LEU A 62 -8.30 0.12 -13.60
N LEU A 63 -8.79 1.23 -13.07
CA LEU A 63 -8.04 2.09 -12.15
C LEU A 63 -7.75 1.41 -10.82
N GLU A 64 -8.69 0.62 -10.29
CA GLU A 64 -8.49 -0.24 -9.13
C GLU A 64 -7.34 -1.22 -9.38
N HIS A 65 -7.45 -2.01 -10.46
CA HIS A 65 -6.42 -3.00 -10.78
C HIS A 65 -5.05 -2.37 -10.99
N LEU A 66 -4.99 -1.20 -11.63
CA LEU A 66 -3.74 -0.45 -11.78
C LEU A 66 -3.17 -0.01 -10.43
N CYS A 67 -4.01 0.44 -9.50
CA CYS A 67 -3.58 0.79 -8.15
C CYS A 67 -3.00 -0.41 -7.39
N TYR A 68 -3.64 -1.57 -7.46
CA TYR A 68 -3.09 -2.77 -6.82
C TYR A 68 -1.78 -3.23 -7.46
N ALA A 69 -1.65 -3.13 -8.78
CA ALA A 69 -0.40 -3.44 -9.47
C ALA A 69 0.74 -2.51 -9.01
N LEU A 70 0.49 -1.20 -8.94
CA LEU A 70 1.46 -0.21 -8.44
C LEU A 70 1.79 -0.40 -6.97
N SER A 71 0.81 -0.82 -6.16
CA SER A 71 1.04 -1.19 -4.76
C SER A 71 2.00 -2.38 -4.65
N GLY A 72 1.76 -3.45 -5.41
CA GLY A 72 2.63 -4.63 -5.44
C GLY A 72 4.07 -4.29 -5.84
N ILE A 73 4.24 -3.47 -6.87
CA ILE A 73 5.57 -2.98 -7.31
C ILE A 73 6.25 -2.18 -6.19
N SER A 74 5.51 -1.29 -5.53
CA SER A 74 6.02 -0.46 -4.44
C SER A 74 6.46 -1.29 -3.24
N PHE A 75 5.69 -2.33 -2.88
CA PHE A 75 6.05 -3.27 -1.82
C PHE A 75 7.27 -4.11 -2.19
N ALA A 76 7.33 -4.66 -3.41
CA ALA A 76 8.48 -5.42 -3.87
C ALA A 76 9.75 -4.56 -3.84
N ALA A 77 9.69 -3.33 -4.35
CA ALA A 77 10.80 -2.38 -4.31
C ALA A 77 11.20 -2.00 -2.88
N GLY A 78 10.21 -1.79 -1.99
CA GLY A 78 10.44 -1.54 -0.57
C GLY A 78 11.17 -2.69 0.13
N CYS A 79 10.72 -3.92 -0.09
CA CYS A 79 11.37 -5.12 0.46
C CYS A 79 12.80 -5.30 -0.07
N LEU A 80 13.02 -5.13 -1.37
CA LEU A 80 14.35 -5.21 -1.98
C LEU A 80 15.31 -4.15 -1.42
N SER A 81 14.81 -2.93 -1.17
CA SER A 81 15.58 -1.84 -0.55
C SER A 81 16.02 -2.21 0.88
N ILE A 82 15.15 -2.84 1.66
CA ILE A 82 15.46 -3.30 3.02
C ILE A 82 16.51 -4.42 2.98
N ILE A 83 16.33 -5.42 2.10
CA ILE A 83 17.25 -6.57 1.98
C ILE A 83 18.66 -6.09 1.59
N ARG A 84 18.78 -5.27 0.53
CA ARG A 84 20.08 -4.77 0.06
C ARG A 84 20.86 -4.04 1.16
N HIS A 85 20.15 -3.30 2.01
CA HIS A 85 20.79 -2.59 3.11
C HIS A 85 21.20 -3.49 4.27
N SER A 86 20.41 -4.52 4.59
CA SER A 86 20.79 -5.50 5.62
C SER A 86 22.08 -6.24 5.25
N THR A 87 22.27 -6.56 3.97
CA THR A 87 23.50 -7.21 3.48
C THR A 87 24.73 -6.28 3.57
N SER A 88 24.56 -4.97 3.32
CA SER A 88 25.66 -4.00 3.41
C SER A 88 26.14 -3.73 4.84
N GLU A 89 25.24 -3.77 5.82
CA GLU A 89 25.58 -3.61 7.25
C GLU A 89 26.27 -4.86 7.81
N GLN A 90 25.86 -6.06 7.38
CA GLN A 90 26.55 -7.29 7.76
C GLN A 90 27.96 -7.35 7.18
N ALA A 91 28.16 -6.98 5.90
CA ALA A 91 29.48 -6.99 5.27
C ALA A 91 30.49 -6.03 5.96
N LYS A 92 30.02 -4.98 6.62
CA LYS A 92 30.87 -4.00 7.32
C LYS A 92 31.30 -4.44 8.72
N ASN A 93 30.61 -5.41 9.34
CA ASN A 93 30.93 -5.94 10.66
C ASN A 93 31.91 -7.12 10.63
N TYR A 94 32.28 -7.59 9.43
CA TYR A 94 33.24 -8.69 9.22
C TYR A 94 34.60 -8.23 8.66
N VAL A 95 34.85 -6.92 8.60
CA VAL A 95 36.13 -6.29 8.23
C VAL A 95 36.60 -5.44 9.39
#